data_AF-A0A7C3UMZ7-F1
#
_entry.id   AF-A0A7C3UMZ7-F1
#
_cell.length_a   1.000
_cell.length_b   1.000
_cell.length_c   1.000
_cell.angle_alpha   90.00
_cell.angle_beta   90.00
_cell.angle_gamma   90.00
#
_symmetry.space_group_name_H-M   'P 1'
#
loop_
_entity.id
_entity.type
_entity.pdbx_description
1 polymer ?
#
loop_
_entity_poly.entity_id
_entity_poly.type
_entity_poly.pdbx_seq_one_letter_code
_entity_poly.pdbx_strand_id
1 'polypeptide(L)' 'MEIGKLEKAPGGFPVDVAIPAYEEIKKAYKVFNAEDKCLLDIHDGGHVFHGVPAFDWFDKVLK' A
#
# COMPACT_ATOMS: atom_id res chain seq x y z
N MET A 1 -2.15 -0.44 -0.56
CA MET A 1 -2.21 0.02 0.85
C MET A 1 -1.10 1.03 1.03
N GLU A 2 -1.34 2.11 1.79
CA GLU A 2 -0.36 3.18 2.01
C GLU A 2 -0.05 3.30 3.51
N ILE A 3 1.23 3.40 3.88
CA ILE A 3 1.70 3.40 5.26
C ILE A 3 2.83 4.42 5.47
N GLY A 4 2.67 5.30 6.44
CA GLY A 4 3.71 6.24 6.87
C GLY A 4 4.65 5.63 7.92
N LYS A 5 5.97 5.70 7.71
CA LYS A 5 6.98 5.20 8.66
C LYS A 5 6.94 5.88 10.03
N LEU A 6 6.45 7.11 10.10
CA LEU A 6 6.35 7.90 11.33
C LEU A 6 4.96 7.83 11.97
N GLU A 7 4.08 6.95 11.48
CA GLU A 7 2.77 6.72 12.09
C GLU A 7 2.90 6.28 13.56
N LYS A 8 2.19 6.98 14.44
CA LYS A 8 2.14 6.75 15.89
C LYS A 8 0.75 6.97 16.49
N ALA A 9 -0.23 7.32 15.68
CA ALA A 9 -1.59 7.56 16.11
C ALA A 9 -2.19 6.27 16.70
N PRO A 10 -2.92 6.36 17.83
CA PRO A 10 -3.71 5.24 18.33
C PRO A 10 -4.69 4.76 17.24
N GLY A 11 -4.61 3.49 16.86
CA GLY A 11 -5.42 2.92 15.77
C GLY A 11 -4.83 3.13 14.36
N GLY A 12 -3.65 3.74 14.23
CA GLY A 12 -2.87 3.74 12.99
C GLY A 12 -2.37 2.34 12.63
N PHE A 13 -1.91 2.17 11.39
CA PHE A 13 -1.36 0.91 10.88
C PHE A 13 0.18 0.97 10.81
N PRO A 14 0.90 0.29 11.71
CA PRO A 14 2.37 0.24 11.68
C PRO A 14 2.93 -0.52 10.46
N VAL A 15 4.15 -0.17 10.05
CA VAL A 15 4.85 -0.81 8.91
C VAL A 15 5.05 -2.31 9.12
N ASP A 16 5.43 -2.71 10.34
CA ASP A 16 5.66 -4.10 10.72
C ASP A 16 4.38 -4.96 10.72
N VAL A 17 3.21 -4.34 10.87
CA VAL A 17 1.91 -4.99 10.67
C VAL A 17 1.52 -5.04 9.19
N ALA A 18 1.78 -3.98 8.45
CA ALA A 18 1.38 -3.87 7.04
C ALA A 18 2.13 -4.83 6.11
N ILE A 19 3.43 -5.06 6.33
CA ILE A 19 4.25 -5.96 5.51
C ILE A 19 3.69 -7.39 5.48
N PRO A 20 3.50 -8.10 6.61
CA PRO A 20 2.98 -9.47 6.58
C PRO A 20 1.55 -9.54 6.03
N ALA A 21 0.70 -8.55 6.33
CA ALA A 21 -0.65 -8.47 5.77
C ALA A 21 -0.63 -8.33 4.24
N TYR A 22 0.26 -7.49 3.70
CA TYR A 22 0.45 -7.35 2.27
C TYR A 22 0.92 -8.66 1.62
N GLU A 23 1.89 -9.36 2.23
CA GLU A 23 2.36 -10.65 1.71
C GLU A 23 1.25 -11.71 1.67
N GLU A 24 0.31 -11.68 2.62
CA GLU A 24 -0.88 -12.53 2.59
C GLU A 24 -1.83 -12.13 1.44
N ILE A 25 -2.16 -10.85 1.32
CA ILE A 25 -3.05 -10.33 0.26
C ILE A 25 -2.46 -10.60 -1.13
N LYS A 26 -1.15 -10.42 -1.30
CA LYS A 26 -0.46 -10.66 -2.58
C LYS A 26 -0.61 -12.10 -3.06
N LYS A 27 -0.69 -13.08 -2.16
CA LYS A 27 -0.98 -14.49 -2.53
C LYS A 27 -2.36 -14.65 -3.14
N ALA A 28 -3.37 -13.90 -2.69
CA ALA A 28 -4.68 -13.92 -3.30
C ALA A 28 -4.66 -13.33 -4.72
N TYR A 29 -3.93 -12.23 -4.94
CA TYR A 29 -3.75 -11.65 -6.28
C TYR A 29 -3.01 -12.59 -7.23
N LYS A 30 -2.05 -13.36 -6.72
CA LYS A 30 -1.33 -14.38 -7.49
C LYS A 30 -2.23 -15.46 -8.09
N VAL A 31 -3.33 -15.83 -7.43
CA VAL A 31 -4.31 -16.79 -7.97
C VAL A 31 -4.84 -16.35 -9.35
N PHE A 32 -4.86 -15.03 -9.59
CA PHE A 32 -5.35 -14.42 -10.82
C PHE A 32 -4.23 -13.91 -11.74
N ASN A 33 -2.96 -14.21 -11.46
CA ASN A 33 -1.79 -13.62 -12.14
C ASN A 33 -1.84 -12.08 -12.17
N ALA A 34 -2.30 -11.47 -11.08
CA ALA A 34 -2.56 -10.04 -10.98
C ALA A 34 -1.69 -9.35 -9.93
N GLU A 35 -0.54 -9.92 -9.56
CA GLU A 35 0.34 -9.35 -8.53
C GLU A 35 0.79 -7.92 -8.86
N ASP A 36 0.84 -7.55 -10.14
CA ASP A 36 1.14 -6.20 -10.62
C ASP A 36 0.06 -5.16 -10.27
N LYS A 37 -1.13 -5.62 -9.85
CA LYS A 37 -2.25 -4.79 -9.39
C LYS A 37 -2.34 -4.70 -7.86
N CYS A 38 -1.42 -5.34 -7.13
CA CYS A 38 -1.36 -5.27 -5.68
C CYS A 38 -0.09 -4.53 -5.26
N LEU A 39 -0.24 -3.42 -4.53
CA LEU A 39 0.89 -2.59 -4.10
C LEU A 39 0.78 -2.23 -2.61
N LEU A 40 1.93 -2.27 -1.94
CA LEU A 40 2.16 -1.64 -0.64
C LEU A 40 3.06 -0.42 -0.83
N ASP A 41 2.53 0.76 -0.58
CA ASP A 41 3.26 2.03 -0.54
C ASP A 41 3.71 2.31 0.89
N ILE A 42 5.00 2.51 1.09
CA ILE A 42 5.58 2.91 2.38
C ILE A 42 6.33 4.23 2.16
N HIS A 43 5.89 5.29 2.83
CA HIS A 43 6.47 6.63 2.69
C HIS A 43 7.06 7.13 4.02
N ASP A 44 7.91 8.15 3.96
CA ASP A 44 8.65 8.67 5.13
C ASP A 44 7.81 9.55 6.08
N GLY A 45 6.52 9.74 5.78
CA GLY A 45 5.62 10.60 6.54
C GLY A 45 4.99 9.92 7.76
N GLY A 46 4.16 10.69 8.47
CA GLY A 46 3.24 10.18 9.50
C GLY A 46 1.87 9.85 8.93
N HIS A 47 0.79 10.14 9.67
CA HIS A 47 -0.59 9.97 9.22
C HIS A 47 -0.98 11.01 8.16
N VAL A 48 -0.58 10.79 6.91
CA VAL A 48 -0.89 11.66 5.77
C VAL A 48 -1.21 10.81 4.55
N PHE A 49 -1.99 11.37 3.61
CA PHE A 49 -2.17 10.79 2.28
C PHE A 49 -1.10 11.34 1.34
N HIS A 50 -0.14 10.50 0.96
CA HIS A 50 0.88 10.72 -0.05
C HIS A 50 0.33 10.51 -1.46
N GLY A 51 -0.35 9.38 -1.72
CA GLY A 51 -1.14 9.14 -2.93
C GLY A 51 -0.38 9.01 -4.26
N VAL A 52 0.95 9.16 -4.30
CA VAL A 52 1.73 9.13 -5.55
C VAL A 52 1.50 7.85 -6.36
N PRO A 53 1.62 6.63 -5.79
CA PRO A 53 1.40 5.42 -6.58
C PRO A 53 -0.05 5.23 -7.04
N ALA A 54 -1.02 5.80 -6.32
CA ALA A 54 -2.42 5.75 -6.72
C ALA A 54 -2.67 6.64 -7.95
N PHE A 55 -2.12 7.85 -7.96
CA PHE A 55 -2.22 8.74 -9.13
C PHE A 55 -1.50 8.17 -10.35
N ASP A 56 -0.31 7.59 -10.18
CA ASP A 56 0.40 6.89 -11.27
C ASP A 56 -0.44 5.74 -11.85
N TRP A 57 -1.13 4.98 -10.98
CA TRP A 57 -2.03 3.93 -11.40
C TRP A 57 -3.23 4.48 -12.18
N PHE A 58 -3.89 5.53 -11.68
CA PHE A 58 -5.01 6.17 -12.38
C PHE A 58 -4.59 6.69 -13.75
N ASP A 59 -3.42 7.32 -13.85
CA ASP A 59 -2.88 7.82 -15.10
C ASP A 59 -2.60 6.70 -16.10
N LYS A 60 -2.19 5.51 -15.63
CA LYS A 60 -1.96 4.34 -16.48
C LYS A 60 -3.25 3.70 -17.00
N VAL A 61 -4.34 3.74 -16.23
CA VAL A 61 -5.55 2.95 -16.50
C VAL A 61 -6.77 3.75 -16.97
N LEU A 62 -6.81 5.06 -16.70
CA LEU A 62 -7.94 5.93 -17.02
C LEU A 62 -7.62 6.98 -18.11
N LYS A 63 -6.35 7.16 -18.46
CA LYS A 63 -5.93 7.97 -19.61
C LYS A 63 -5.55 7.05 -20.78
#